data_AF-B9CLN7-F1
#
_entry.id   AF-B9CLN7-F1
#
_cell.length_a   1.000
_cell.length_b   1.000
_cell.length_c   1.000
_cell.angle_alpha   90.00
_cell.angle_beta   90.00
_cell.angle_gamma   90.00
#
_symmetry.space_group_name_H-M   'P 1'
#
loop_
_entity.id
_entity.type
_entity.pdbx_description
1 polymer ?
#
loop_
_entity_poly.entity_id
_entity_poly.type
_entity_poly.pdbx_seq_one_letter_code
_entity_poly.pdbx_strand_id
1 'polypeptide(L)' 'MNAIGDLFTWLFTDQTGVLCLVGGGILFFLLISLVLERRTKRRYYNHEKSDDDWSLFDDDEPSDSDKA' A
#
# COMPACT_ATOMS: atom_id res chain seq x y z
N MET A 1 1.16 -36.31 -19.39
CA MET A 1 1.27 -35.80 -18.00
C MET A 1 0.81 -34.35 -18.02
N ASN A 2 -0.45 -34.09 -17.66
CA ASN A 2 -1.00 -32.73 -17.68
C ASN A 2 -0.80 -32.07 -16.32
N ALA A 3 0.46 -31.83 -15.94
CA ALA A 3 0.82 -31.22 -14.66
C ALA A 3 0.15 -29.85 -14.44
N ILE A 4 -0.15 -29.13 -15.54
CA ILE A 4 -0.88 -27.87 -15.52
C ILE A 4 -2.33 -28.07 -15.05
N GLY A 5 -3.01 -29.14 -15.49
CA GLY A 5 -4.40 -29.42 -15.11
C GLY A 5 -4.56 -29.74 -13.63
N ASP A 6 -3.61 -30.48 -13.06
CA ASP A 6 -3.60 -30.77 -11.62
C ASP A 6 -3.36 -29.51 -10.78
N LEU A 7 -2.51 -28.59 -11.25
CA LEU A 7 -2.29 -27.30 -10.58
C LEU A 7 -3.56 -26.44 -10.57
N PHE A 8 -4.26 -26.33 -11.71
CA PHE A 8 -5.53 -25.58 -11.77
C PHE A 8 -6.60 -26.21 -10.89
N THR A 9 -6.72 -27.53 -10.90
CA THR A 9 -7.69 -28.25 -10.07
C THR A 9 -7.40 -28.02 -8.60
N TRP A 10 -6.15 -28.16 -8.18
CA TRP A 10 -5.74 -27.88 -6.81
C TRP A 10 -5.95 -26.41 -6.42
N LEU A 11 -5.57 -25.46 -7.26
CA LEU A 11 -5.66 -24.02 -6.97
C LEU A 11 -7.09 -23.53 -6.78
N PHE A 12 -8.08 -24.13 -7.46
CA PHE A 12 -9.47 -23.69 -7.45
C PHE A 12 -10.45 -24.62 -6.72
N THR A 13 -10.13 -25.91 -6.56
CA THR A 13 -11.00 -26.86 -5.85
C THR A 13 -10.61 -27.06 -4.39
N ASP A 14 -9.32 -26.93 -4.06
CA ASP A 14 -8.85 -27.18 -2.69
C ASP A 14 -8.89 -25.90 -1.84
N GLN A 15 -9.34 -26.01 -0.58
CA GLN A 15 -9.43 -24.86 0.33
C GLN A 15 -8.06 -24.22 0.57
N THR A 16 -6.99 -25.03 0.63
CA THR A 16 -5.62 -24.52 0.79
C THR A 16 -5.13 -23.82 -0.48
N GLY A 17 -5.48 -24.35 -1.66
CA GLY A 17 -5.17 -23.71 -2.95
C GLY A 17 -5.80 -22.33 -3.08
N VAL A 18 -7.09 -22.20 -2.76
CA VAL A 18 -7.81 -20.91 -2.80
C VAL A 18 -7.23 -19.92 -1.79
N LEU A 19 -6.87 -20.38 -0.58
CA LEU A 19 -6.28 -19.52 0.44
C LEU A 19 -4.90 -19.00 0.01
N CYS A 20 -4.12 -19.84 -0.69
CA CYS A 20 -2.86 -19.44 -1.30
C CYS A 20 -3.06 -18.43 -2.45
N LEU A 21 -4.09 -18.61 -3.29
CA LEU A 21 -4.46 -17.66 -4.35
C LEU A 21 -4.78 -16.28 -3.77
N VAL A 22 -5.64 -16.23 -2.75
CA VAL A 22 -6.07 -14.96 -2.13
C VAL A 22 -4.91 -14.32 -1.37
N GLY A 23 -4.19 -15.09 -0.55
CA GLY A 23 -3.04 -14.60 0.20
C GLY A 23 -1.92 -14.10 -0.72
N GLY A 24 -1.60 -14.86 -1.77
CA GLY A 24 -0.64 -14.49 -2.80
C GLY A 24 -1.07 -13.24 -3.58
N GLY A 25 -2.35 -13.12 -3.92
CA GLY A 25 -2.91 -11.93 -4.57
C GLY A 25 -2.79 -10.68 -3.70
N ILE A 26 -3.11 -10.77 -2.41
CA ILE A 26 -2.96 -9.65 -1.46
C ILE A 26 -1.49 -9.26 -1.33
N LEU A 27 -0.59 -10.24 -1.13
CA LEU A 27 0.85 -9.99 -1.04
C LEU A 27 1.41 -9.34 -2.31
N PHE A 28 0.96 -9.80 -3.48
CA PHE A 28 1.33 -9.23 -4.76
C PHE A 28 0.84 -7.78 -4.91
N PHE A 29 -0.39 -7.50 -4.50
CA PHE A 29 -0.95 -6.15 -4.53
C PHE A 29 -0.20 -5.21 -3.56
N LEU A 30 0.15 -5.69 -2.37
CA LEU A 30 0.98 -4.96 -1.41
C LEU A 30 2.38 -4.71 -1.96
N LEU A 31 2.99 -5.67 -2.64
CA LEU A 31 4.28 -5.50 -3.31
C LEU A 31 4.20 -4.42 -4.39
N ILE A 32 3.16 -4.42 -5.21
CA ILE A 32 2.95 -3.39 -6.22
C ILE A 32 2.77 -2.02 -5.56
N SER A 33 1.94 -1.95 -4.52
CA SER A 33 1.74 -0.72 -3.75
C SER A 33 3.06 -0.18 -3.19
N LEU A 34 3.88 -1.04 -2.58
CA LEU A 34 5.20 -0.67 -2.05
C LEU A 34 6.17 -0.22 -3.15
N VAL A 35 6.14 -0.87 -4.32
CA VAL A 35 6.97 -0.47 -5.46
C VAL A 35 6.53 0.89 -6.00
N LEU A 36 5.22 1.12 -6.12
CA LEU A 36 4.66 2.41 -6.51
C LEU A 36 5.03 3.49 -5.50
N GLU A 37 4.88 3.21 -4.20
CA GLU A 37 5.28 4.09 -3.12
C GLU A 37 6.77 4.42 -3.19
N ARG A 38 7.65 3.42 -3.37
CA ARG A 38 9.09 3.68 -3.52
C ARG A 38 9.42 4.45 -4.80
N ARG A 39 8.68 4.23 -5.89
CA ARG A 39 8.83 4.96 -7.16
C ARG A 39 8.38 6.41 -7.01
N THR A 40 7.26 6.68 -6.36
CA THR A 40 6.75 8.03 -6.15
C THR A 40 7.58 8.79 -5.12
N LYS A 41 8.04 8.14 -4.04
CA LYS A 41 8.94 8.75 -3.05
C LYS A 41 10.26 9.23 -3.66
N ARG A 42 10.75 8.59 -4.72
CA ARG A 42 11.94 9.04 -5.47
C ARG A 42 11.66 10.19 -6.44
N ARG A 43 10.41 10.31 -6.92
CA ARG A 43 10.02 11.33 -7.91
C ARG A 43 9.53 12.63 -7.26
N TYR A 44 8.96 12.52 -6.07
CA TYR A 44 8.38 13.62 -5.30
C TYR A 44 9.16 13.89 -4.00
N TYR A 45 10.43 13.50 -3.92
CA TYR A 45 11.32 14.00 -2.86
C TYR A 45 11.68 15.45 -3.20
N ASN A 46 10.77 16.36 -2.85
CA ASN A 46 10.94 17.80 -2.58
C ASN A 46 9.69 18.58 -3.05
N HIS A 47 8.58 18.47 -2.31
CA HIS A 47 7.72 19.63 -2.15
C HIS A 47 7.86 20.06 -0.71
N GLU A 48 8.31 21.30 -0.50
CA GLU A 48 8.17 21.99 0.78
C GLU A 48 6.69 21.88 1.19
N LYS A 49 6.43 21.54 2.46
CA LYS A 49 5.07 21.59 3.01
C LYS A 49 4.50 22.97 2.67
N SER A 50 3.50 23.01 1.78
CA SER A 50 2.72 24.22 1.54
C SER A 50 1.68 24.30 2.64
N ASP A 51 1.38 25.51 3.11
CA ASP A 51 0.47 25.79 4.24
C ASP A 51 -0.99 25.29 4.06
N ASP A 52 -1.30 24.65 2.93
CA ASP A 52 -2.59 24.05 2.56
C ASP A 52 -2.62 22.51 2.71
N ASP A 53 -1.59 21.92 3.33
CA ASP A 53 -1.54 20.47 3.59
C ASP A 53 -2.42 20.13 4.81
N TRP A 54 -3.50 19.37 4.57
CA TRP A 54 -4.55 19.05 5.55
C TRP A 54 -3.98 18.46 6.86
N SER A 55 -3.92 19.28 7.90
CA SER A 55 -3.45 18.90 9.23
C SER A 55 -4.59 18.29 10.04
N LEU A 56 -4.91 17.02 9.79
CA LEU A 56 -5.93 16.25 10.53
C LEU A 56 -5.67 16.17 12.05
N PHE A 57 -4.48 16.55 12.52
CA PHE A 57 -4.05 16.48 13.92
C PHE A 57 -3.33 17.73 14.47
N ASP A 58 -3.27 18.87 13.75
CA ASP A 58 -2.63 20.10 14.29
C ASP A 58 -3.62 21.07 14.99
N ASP A 59 -4.89 20.70 15.16
CA ASP A 59 -5.88 21.54 15.88
C ASP A 59 -5.63 21.57 17.42
N ASP A 60 -4.47 21.11 17.88
CA ASP A 60 -4.06 21.04 19.29
C ASP A 60 -2.67 21.68 19.57
N GLU A 61 -2.16 22.58 18.72
CA GLU A 61 -1.07 23.50 19.14
C GLU A 61 -1.61 24.91 19.46
N PRO A 62 -1.53 25.38 20.72
CA PRO A 62 -1.89 26.75 21.07
C PRO A 62 -0.88 27.71 20.43
N SER A 63 -1.38 28.60 19.58
CA SER A 63 -0.59 29.66 18.94
C SER A 63 0.06 30.59 19.97
N ASP A 64 1.32 30.35 20.28
CA ASP A 64 2.15 31.26 21.07
C ASP A 64 2.77 32.30 20.13
N SER A 65 2.04 33.40 19.89
CA SER A 65 2.57 34.56 19.17
C SER A 65 2.13 35.88 19.81
N ASP A 66 2.60 36.10 21.04
CA ASP A 66 2.88 37.44 21.54
C ASP A 66 4.05 38.06 20.75
N LYS A 67 3.75 39.07 19.90
CA LYS A 67 4.62 40.24 19.64
C LYS A 67 4.00 41.21 18.63
N ALA A 68 3.41 42.31 19.13
CA ALA A 68 3.63 43.70 18.70
C ALA A 68 2.86 44.67 19.60
#